data_AF-A0A951W2T9-F1
#
_entry.id   AF-A0A951W2T9-F1
#
_cell.length_a   1.000
_cell.length_b   1.000
_cell.length_c   1.000
_cell.angle_alpha   90.00
_cell.angle_beta   90.00
_cell.angle_gamma   90.00
#
_symmetry.space_group_name_H-M   'P 1'
#
loop_
_entity.id
_entity.type
_entity.pdbx_description
1 polymer ?
#
loop_
_entity_poly.entity_id
_entity_poly.type
_entity_poly.pdbx_seq_one_letter_code
_entity_poly.pdbx_strand_id
1 'polypeptide(L)'
;MDLGKLKWPLIIAAVVLVFWLASNGGVNYMVSKFTTAVPGQDQERDRLDEAGLSRFGDYLMYTFQFDKAASVLELAVDRYGPLGANYWYNLYRLSKCYDRLKRYRESYDILTMLVDNDASQFDKRVPDSQIMRVTATRLQEVQGL
;
A
#
# COMPACT_ATOMS: atom_id res chain seq x y z
N MET A 1 5.07 34.72 23.43
CA MET A 1 4.79 33.39 23.98
C MET A 1 6.02 32.52 23.81
N ASP A 2 6.50 31.93 24.89
CA ASP A 2 7.70 31.11 24.90
C ASP A 2 7.41 29.76 24.21
N LEU A 3 7.82 29.60 22.95
CA LEU A 3 7.50 28.41 22.14
C LEU A 3 8.08 27.11 22.74
N GLY A 4 9.01 27.19 23.70
CA GLY A 4 9.60 26.02 24.37
C GLY A 4 8.59 25.14 25.11
N LYS A 5 7.55 25.72 25.71
CA LYS A 5 6.55 24.97 26.51
C LYS A 5 5.44 24.32 25.67
N LEU A 6 5.15 24.85 24.47
CA LEU A 6 4.11 24.31 23.58
C LEU A 6 4.64 23.24 22.61
N LYS A 7 5.95 23.26 22.30
CA LYS A 7 6.59 22.29 21.41
C LYS A 7 6.43 20.85 21.90
N TRP A 8 6.69 20.58 23.19
CA TRP A 8 6.63 19.23 23.74
C TRP A 8 5.22 18.61 23.70
N PRO A 9 4.16 19.29 24.16
CA PRO A 9 2.79 18.78 24.01
C PRO A 9 2.40 18.50 22.55
N LEU A 10 2.79 19.36 21.60
CA LEU A 10 2.50 19.14 20.18
C LEU A 10 3.24 17.92 19.62
N ILE A 11 4.51 17.73 19.99
CA ILE A 11 5.28 16.55 19.58
C ILE A 11 4.64 15.28 20.14
N ILE A 12 4.26 15.29 21.43
CA ILE A 12 3.60 14.14 22.07
C ILE A 12 2.28 13.83 21.35
N ALA A 13 1.45 14.84 21.08
CA ALA A 13 0.20 14.65 20.36
C ALA A 13 0.42 14.07 18.95
N ALA A 14 1.45 14.54 18.23
CA ALA A 14 1.80 13.99 16.91
C ALA A 14 2.23 12.53 17.00
N VAL A 15 3.06 12.16 17.97
CA VAL A 15 3.50 10.78 18.19
C VAL A 15 2.32 9.87 18.54
N VAL A 16 1.44 10.30 19.47
CA VAL A 16 0.23 9.56 19.83
C VAL A 16 -0.67 9.35 18.61
N LEU A 17 -0.84 10.39 17.78
CA LEU A 17 -1.64 10.28 16.55
C LEU A 17 -1.03 9.26 15.57
N VAL A 18 0.29 9.28 15.39
CA VAL A 18 0.99 8.29 14.55
C VAL A 18 0.72 6.89 15.09
N PHE A 19 0.95 6.61 16.37
CA PHE A 19 0.69 5.27 16.92
C PHE A 19 -0.79 4.87 16.83
N TRP A 20 -1.71 5.82 17.03
CA TRP A 20 -3.14 5.57 16.91
C TRP A 20 -3.55 5.19 15.48
N LEU A 21 -2.95 5.78 14.44
CA LEU A 21 -3.24 5.44 13.04
C LEU A 21 -2.90 3.98 12.68
N ALA A 22 -1.95 3.35 13.38
CA ALA A 22 -1.65 1.93 13.23
C ALA A 22 -2.65 1.00 13.96
N SER A 23 -3.48 1.55 14.84
CA SER A 23 -4.54 0.79 15.54
C SER A 23 -5.71 0.45 14.60
N ASN A 24 -6.55 -0.52 14.98
CA ASN A 24 -7.72 -0.89 14.16
C ASN A 24 -8.71 0.28 13.99
N GLY A 25 -8.89 1.11 15.02
CA GLY A 25 -9.73 2.30 14.93
C GLY A 25 -9.16 3.35 13.97
N GLY A 26 -7.84 3.55 14.01
CA GLY A 26 -7.14 4.47 13.11
C GLY A 26 -7.20 4.02 11.65
N VAL A 27 -6.99 2.73 11.39
CA VAL A 27 -7.12 2.14 10.05
C VAL A 27 -8.53 2.30 9.51
N ASN A 28 -9.55 1.93 10.29
CA ASN A 28 -10.95 2.05 9.86
C ASN A 28 -11.33 3.50 9.55
N TYR A 29 -10.87 4.46 10.37
CA TYR A 29 -11.10 5.89 10.12
C TYR A 29 -10.48 6.34 8.80
N MET A 30 -9.22 5.96 8.54
CA MET A 30 -8.53 6.35 7.31
C MET A 30 -9.13 5.70 6.07
N VAL A 31 -9.47 4.41 6.14
CA VAL A 31 -10.15 3.70 5.05
C VAL A 31 -11.49 4.35 4.77
N SER A 32 -12.32 4.59 5.79
CA SER A 32 -13.61 5.26 5.62
C SER A 32 -13.44 6.63 4.99
N LYS A 33 -12.51 7.46 5.48
CA LYS A 33 -12.23 8.79 4.94
C LYS A 33 -11.96 8.80 3.43
N PHE A 34 -11.23 7.81 2.93
CA PHE A 34 -10.89 7.68 1.51
C PHE A 34 -11.84 6.79 0.71
N THR A 35 -12.91 6.26 1.30
CA THR A 35 -13.91 5.44 0.60
C THR A 35 -15.33 6.00 0.66
N THR A 36 -15.52 7.15 1.32
CA THR A 36 -16.81 7.84 1.40
C THR A 36 -17.36 8.23 0.03
N ALA A 37 -16.51 8.69 -0.89
CA ALA A 37 -16.94 9.09 -2.23
C ALA A 37 -17.15 7.86 -3.13
N VAL A 38 -18.22 7.85 -3.94
CA VAL A 38 -18.49 6.76 -4.89
C VAL A 38 -17.49 6.86 -6.06
N PRO A 39 -16.78 5.77 -6.41
CA PRO A 39 -15.82 5.79 -7.52
C PRO A 39 -16.49 6.14 -8.85
N GLY A 40 -15.81 6.92 -9.68
CA GLY A 40 -16.24 7.30 -11.01
C GLY A 40 -17.14 8.53 -11.08
N GLN A 41 -17.51 9.15 -9.95
CA GLN A 41 -18.32 10.37 -9.92
C GLN A 41 -17.47 11.64 -10.10
N ASP A 42 -16.29 11.69 -9.47
CA ASP A 42 -15.36 12.81 -9.53
C ASP A 42 -13.94 12.26 -9.66
N GLN A 43 -13.35 12.43 -10.85
CA GLN A 43 -12.02 11.92 -11.17
C GLN A 43 -10.92 12.52 -10.30
N GLU A 44 -11.03 13.80 -9.93
CA GLU A 44 -10.04 14.42 -9.04
C GLU A 44 -10.17 13.88 -7.63
N ARG A 45 -11.41 13.66 -7.18
CA ARG A 45 -11.65 13.05 -5.88
C ARG A 45 -11.13 11.62 -5.82
N ASP A 46 -11.41 10.82 -6.85
CA ASP A 46 -10.93 9.45 -6.96
C ASP A 46 -9.41 9.37 -6.93
N ARG A 47 -8.73 10.27 -7.66
CA ARG A 47 -7.27 10.38 -7.65
C ARG A 47 -6.73 10.69 -6.25
N LEU A 48 -7.38 11.59 -5.52
CA LEU A 48 -6.96 11.96 -4.16
C LEU A 48 -7.20 10.85 -3.16
N ASP A 49 -8.35 10.19 -3.25
CA ASP A 49 -8.74 9.11 -2.35
C ASP A 49 -7.88 7.85 -2.61
N GLU A 50 -7.61 7.51 -3.86
CA GLU A 50 -6.69 6.44 -4.26
C GLU A 50 -5.27 6.71 -3.76
N ALA A 51 -4.74 7.91 -3.99
CA ALA A 51 -3.45 8.32 -3.46
C ALA A 51 -3.42 8.30 -1.92
N GLY A 52 -4.53 8.63 -1.28
CA GLY A 52 -4.73 8.57 0.17
C GLY A 52 -4.57 7.14 0.71
N LEU A 53 -5.30 6.18 0.14
CA LEU A 53 -5.18 4.76 0.48
C LEU A 53 -3.77 4.23 0.20
N SER A 54 -3.21 4.54 -0.96
CA SER A 54 -1.86 4.13 -1.35
C SER A 54 -0.78 4.63 -0.39
N ARG A 55 -0.88 5.88 0.08
CA ARG A 55 0.07 6.45 1.07
C ARG A 55 -0.16 5.86 2.45
N PHE A 56 -1.40 5.59 2.81
CA PHE A 56 -1.72 4.99 4.10
C PHE A 56 -1.26 3.53 4.18
N GLY A 57 -1.42 2.75 3.10
CA GLY A 57 -0.84 1.41 2.97
C GLY A 57 0.68 1.43 3.13
N ASP A 58 1.38 2.40 2.53
CA ASP A 58 2.83 2.57 2.68
C ASP A 58 3.22 2.85 4.15
N TYR A 59 2.49 3.75 4.81
CA TYR A 59 2.66 4.02 6.24
C TYR A 59 2.49 2.75 7.11
N LEU A 60 1.49 1.92 6.79
CA LEU A 60 1.30 0.64 7.48
C LEU A 60 2.44 -0.34 7.22
N MET A 61 3.01 -0.36 6.02
CA MET A 61 4.22 -1.14 5.72
C MET A 61 5.43 -0.66 6.53
N TYR A 62 5.64 0.67 6.64
CA TYR A 62 6.73 1.24 7.45
C TYR A 62 6.59 0.95 8.95
N THR A 63 5.36 0.73 9.42
CA THR A 63 5.07 0.34 10.81
C THR A 63 4.92 -1.19 10.99
N PHE A 64 5.36 -1.97 10.00
CA PHE A 64 5.35 -3.45 9.99
C PHE A 64 3.94 -4.07 10.12
N GLN A 65 2.88 -3.30 9.88
CA GLN A 65 1.50 -3.77 9.90
C GLN A 65 1.11 -4.39 8.56
N PHE A 66 1.86 -5.40 8.09
CA PHE A 66 1.74 -5.95 6.73
C PHE A 66 0.34 -6.49 6.40
N ASP A 67 -0.35 -7.07 7.37
CA ASP A 67 -1.72 -7.58 7.22
C ASP A 67 -2.73 -6.45 6.91
N LYS A 68 -2.66 -5.37 7.69
CA LYS A 68 -3.48 -4.16 7.49
C LYS A 68 -3.10 -3.44 6.21
N ALA A 69 -1.79 -3.36 5.91
CA ALA A 69 -1.28 -2.78 4.68
C ALA A 69 -1.82 -3.54 3.45
N ALA A 70 -1.80 -4.87 3.48
CA ALA A 70 -2.35 -5.70 2.41
C ALA A 70 -3.84 -5.39 2.20
N SER A 71 -4.64 -5.38 3.26
CA SER A 71 -6.07 -5.07 3.19
C SER A 71 -6.36 -3.69 2.57
N VAL A 72 -5.58 -2.66 2.95
CA VAL A 72 -5.74 -1.30 2.42
C VAL A 72 -5.31 -1.21 0.94
N LEU A 73 -4.24 -1.91 0.56
CA LEU A 73 -3.73 -1.92 -0.81
C LEU A 73 -4.63 -2.73 -1.75
N GLU A 74 -5.15 -3.88 -1.31
CA GLU A 74 -6.18 -4.66 -2.00
C GLU A 74 -7.40 -3.78 -2.27
N LEU A 75 -7.90 -3.09 -1.25
CA LEU A 75 -9.05 -2.18 -1.41
C LEU A 75 -8.79 -1.08 -2.45
N ALA A 76 -7.58 -0.50 -2.47
CA ALA A 76 -7.23 0.53 -3.46
C ALA A 76 -7.17 -0.04 -4.88
N VAL A 77 -6.57 -1.23 -5.04
CA VAL A 77 -6.45 -1.95 -6.33
C VAL A 77 -7.84 -2.33 -6.85
N ASP A 78 -8.69 -2.90 -6.01
CA ASP A 78 -10.02 -3.37 -6.39
C ASP A 78 -10.97 -2.21 -6.71
N ARG A 79 -10.88 -1.11 -5.94
CA ARG A 79 -11.78 0.04 -6.08
C ARG A 79 -11.50 0.87 -7.32
N TYR A 80 -10.23 1.14 -7.63
CA TYR A 80 -9.85 2.05 -8.71
C TYR A 80 -9.36 1.32 -9.96
N GLY A 81 -8.99 0.04 -9.82
CA GLY A 81 -8.56 -0.80 -10.94
C GLY A 81 -7.34 -0.25 -11.69
N PRO A 82 -7.08 -0.75 -12.92
CA PRO A 82 -5.93 -0.35 -13.73
C PRO A 82 -5.89 1.13 -14.12
N LEU A 83 -6.99 1.86 -13.93
CA LEU A 83 -7.07 3.31 -14.17
C LEU A 83 -6.50 4.13 -12.99
N GLY A 84 -6.32 3.52 -11.81
CA GLY A 84 -5.71 4.16 -10.65
C GLY A 84 -4.24 4.50 -10.89
N ALA A 85 -3.85 5.73 -10.54
CA ALA A 85 -2.50 6.23 -10.78
C ALA A 85 -1.39 5.47 -10.01
N ASN A 86 -1.77 4.75 -8.96
CA ASN A 86 -0.88 3.92 -8.15
C ASN A 86 -1.17 2.42 -8.30
N TYR A 87 -2.01 1.99 -9.26
CA TYR A 87 -2.41 0.59 -9.42
C TYR A 87 -1.23 -0.38 -9.47
N TRP A 88 -0.31 -0.18 -10.42
CA TRP A 88 0.86 -1.04 -10.61
C TRP A 88 1.78 -1.04 -9.38
N TYR A 89 2.01 0.12 -8.77
CA TYR A 89 2.83 0.22 -7.58
C TYR A 89 2.13 -0.34 -6.32
N ASN A 90 0.80 -0.29 -6.24
CA ASN A 90 0.02 -0.93 -5.18
C ASN A 90 0.15 -2.45 -5.27
N LEU A 91 0.01 -3.02 -6.47
CA LEU A 91 0.23 -4.45 -6.69
C LEU A 91 1.63 -4.88 -6.28
N TYR A 92 2.67 -4.15 -6.70
CA TYR A 92 4.04 -4.46 -6.29
C TYR A 92 4.24 -4.36 -4.77
N ARG A 93 3.61 -3.40 -4.09
CA ARG A 93 3.65 -3.32 -2.62
C ARG A 93 2.86 -4.43 -1.95
N LEU A 94 1.76 -4.85 -2.56
CA LEU A 94 0.92 -5.95 -2.08
C LEU A 94 1.68 -7.28 -2.13
N SER A 95 2.45 -7.55 -3.19
CA SER A 95 3.31 -8.75 -3.25
C SER A 95 4.33 -8.77 -2.11
N LYS A 96 4.94 -7.63 -1.76
CA LYS A 96 5.82 -7.53 -0.59
C LYS A 96 5.10 -7.80 0.73
N CYS A 97 3.86 -7.32 0.88
CA CYS A 97 3.07 -7.61 2.07
C CYS A 97 2.79 -9.10 2.17
N TYR A 98 2.39 -9.75 1.06
CA TYR A 98 2.15 -11.18 1.02
C TYR A 98 3.39 -12.03 1.32
N ASP A 99 4.55 -11.67 0.78
CA ASP A 99 5.83 -12.32 1.12
C ASP A 99 6.10 -12.25 2.64
N ARG A 100 5.91 -11.07 3.26
CA ARG A 100 6.07 -10.88 4.72
C ARG A 100 5.05 -11.68 5.55
N LEU A 101 3.85 -11.89 5.01
CA LEU A 101 2.79 -12.69 5.63
C LEU A 101 2.90 -14.18 5.33
N LYS A 102 3.96 -14.62 4.61
CA LYS A 102 4.15 -16.00 4.15
C LYS A 102 3.05 -16.51 3.21
N ARG A 103 2.33 -15.59 2.59
CA ARG A 103 1.35 -15.83 1.52
C ARG A 103 2.10 -15.92 0.19
N TYR A 104 2.99 -16.91 0.09
CA TYR A 104 4.00 -16.97 -0.98
C TYR A 104 3.38 -17.17 -2.35
N ARG A 105 2.28 -17.91 -2.43
CA ARG A 105 1.57 -18.13 -3.70
C ARG A 105 1.02 -16.83 -4.25
N GLU A 106 0.33 -16.04 -3.42
CA GLU A 106 -0.23 -14.77 -3.84
C GLU A 106 0.86 -13.74 -4.17
N SER A 107 1.98 -13.75 -3.43
CA SER A 107 3.15 -12.93 -3.78
C SER A 107 3.72 -13.31 -5.14
N TYR A 108 3.85 -14.60 -5.43
CA TYR A 108 4.34 -15.11 -6.71
C TYR A 108 3.40 -14.72 -7.85
N ASP A 109 2.10 -14.95 -7.69
CA ASP A 109 1.09 -14.67 -8.73
C ASP A 109 1.09 -13.19 -9.10
N ILE A 110 1.19 -12.27 -8.12
CA ILE A 110 1.31 -10.84 -8.40
C ILE A 110 2.62 -10.51 -9.12
N LEU A 111 3.76 -11.04 -8.69
CA LEU A 111 5.05 -10.76 -9.34
C LEU A 111 5.06 -11.24 -10.79
N THR A 112 4.52 -12.42 -11.06
CA THR A 112 4.37 -12.95 -12.42
C THR A 112 3.46 -12.07 -13.26
N MET A 113 2.30 -11.67 -12.75
CA MET A 113 1.40 -10.76 -13.44
C MET A 113 2.06 -9.39 -13.75
N LEU A 114 2.84 -8.83 -12.83
CA LEU A 114 3.58 -7.58 -13.06
C LEU A 114 4.64 -7.73 -14.16
N VAL A 115 5.31 -8.88 -14.22
CA VAL A 115 6.30 -9.20 -15.25
C VAL A 115 5.62 -9.38 -16.61
N ASP A 116 4.51 -10.11 -16.67
CA ASP A 116 3.79 -10.41 -17.91
C ASP A 116 3.17 -9.15 -18.56
N ASN A 117 2.80 -8.16 -17.73
CA ASN A 117 2.32 -6.87 -18.17
C ASN A 117 3.45 -5.83 -18.39
N ASP A 118 4.70 -6.20 -18.13
CA ASP A 118 5.85 -5.30 -18.11
C ASP A 118 5.56 -4.00 -17.34
N ALA A 119 5.07 -4.14 -16.10
CA ALA A 119 4.50 -3.04 -15.31
C ALA A 119 5.47 -1.86 -15.08
N SER A 120 6.78 -2.09 -15.18
CA SER A 120 7.82 -1.06 -15.07
C SER A 120 7.77 -0.02 -16.21
N GLN A 121 7.12 -0.34 -17.34
CA GLN A 121 6.87 0.61 -18.42
C GLN A 121 5.83 1.66 -18.02
N PHE A 122 4.82 1.27 -17.24
CA PHE A 122 3.70 2.11 -16.81
C PHE A 122 4.01 2.87 -15.51
N ASP A 123 4.75 2.25 -14.59
CA ASP A 123 5.10 2.88 -13.31
C ASP A 123 6.57 2.62 -12.94
N LYS A 124 7.38 3.69 -12.97
CA LYS A 124 8.82 3.63 -12.69
C LYS A 124 9.17 3.30 -11.23
N ARG A 125 8.19 3.27 -10.33
CA ARG A 125 8.37 2.80 -8.94
C ARG A 125 8.34 1.28 -8.85
N VAL A 126 7.78 0.61 -9.85
CA VAL A 126 7.86 -0.85 -10.00
C VAL A 126 9.25 -1.20 -10.56
N PRO A 127 9.98 -2.16 -9.96
CA PRO A 127 11.28 -2.59 -10.46
C PRO A 127 11.19 -3.17 -11.87
N ASP A 128 12.34 -3.28 -12.52
CA ASP A 128 12.46 -3.95 -13.81
C ASP A 128 11.95 -5.41 -13.75
N SER A 129 11.35 -5.84 -14.86
CA SER A 129 10.77 -7.17 -15.04
C SER A 129 11.77 -8.30 -14.77
N GLN A 130 13.07 -8.10 -15.04
CA GLN A 130 14.11 -9.09 -14.69
C GLN A 130 14.25 -9.28 -13.18
N ILE A 131 14.22 -8.19 -12.40
CA ILE A 131 14.35 -8.23 -10.92
C ILE A 131 13.14 -8.95 -10.31
N MET A 132 11.94 -8.64 -10.80
CA MET A 132 10.72 -9.28 -10.34
C MET A 132 10.71 -10.77 -10.70
N ARG A 133 11.17 -11.14 -11.91
CA ARG A 133 11.28 -12.55 -12.34
C ARG A 133 12.22 -13.35 -11.45
N VAL A 134 13.39 -12.81 -11.13
CA VAL A 134 14.33 -13.47 -10.19
C VAL A 134 13.68 -13.67 -8.82
N THR A 135 12.93 -12.68 -8.34
CA THR A 135 12.24 -12.78 -7.05
C THR A 135 11.13 -13.85 -7.08
N ALA A 136 10.35 -13.91 -8.17
CA ALA A 136 9.31 -14.92 -8.36
C ALA A 136 9.89 -16.34 -8.46
N THR A 137 10.93 -16.55 -9.28
CA THR A 137 11.63 -17.84 -9.38
C THR A 137 12.17 -18.29 -8.03
N ARG A 138 12.79 -17.38 -7.26
CA ARG A 138 13.26 -17.69 -5.91
C ARG A 138 12.11 -18.13 -4.98
N LEU A 139 10.97 -17.46 -5.02
CA LEU A 139 9.80 -17.87 -4.23
C LEU A 139 9.32 -19.26 -4.61
N GLN A 140 9.27 -19.55 -5.92
CA GLN A 140 8.88 -20.85 -6.44
C GLN A 140 9.81 -21.97 -5.98
N GLU A 141 11.12 -21.78 -6.13
CA GLU A 141 12.12 -22.78 -5.78
C GLU A 141 12.22 -23.01 -4.26
N VAL A 142 12.24 -21.94 -3.46
CA VAL A 142 12.47 -22.03 -2.02
C VAL A 142 11.22 -22.48 -1.26
N GLN A 143 10.03 -22.07 -1.71
CA GLN A 143 8.77 -22.36 -1.02
C GLN A 143 8.00 -23.54 -1.65
N GLY A 144 8.47 -24.07 -2.78
CA GLY A 144 7.88 -25.23 -3.46
C GLY A 144 6.51 -24.92 -4.09
N LEU A 145 6.39 -23.79 -4.79
CA LEU A 145 5.15 -23.35 -5.46
C LEU A 145 4.92 -24.00 -6.82
#